data_AF-A0A1Z5L892-F1
#
_entry.id   AF-A0A1Z5L892-F1
#
_cell.length_a   1.000
_cell.length_b   1.000
_cell.length_c   1.000
_cell.angle_alpha   90.00
_cell.angle_beta   90.00
_cell.angle_gamma   90.00
#
_symmetry.space_group_name_H-M   'P 1'
#
loop_
_entity.id
_entity.type
_entity.pdbx_description
1 polymer ?
#
loop_
_entity_poly.entity_id
_entity_poly.type
_entity_poly.pdbx_seq_one_letter_code
_entity_poly.pdbx_strand_id
1 'polypeptide(L)'
;MTKAYDFNWQRPVPEPLLKGCVFDRWEEEKEQIVYEPSALFRVDDYGFFIYWNSDGRDGQVLELSQVNDIRAGGIPKDTRLLAELSSKTRYALDEVSLTICSGTDMVNINYTHVVCPDPETAKTWQAGLRSITNNIKAN
;
A
#
# COMPACT_ATOMS: atom_id res chain seq x y z
N MET A 1 21.36 -34.40 -22.47
CA MET A 1 20.36 -33.38 -22.85
C MET A 1 20.26 -32.37 -21.72
N THR A 2 20.68 -31.13 -21.94
CA THR A 2 20.53 -30.06 -20.95
C THR A 2 19.06 -29.64 -20.92
N LYS A 3 18.42 -29.66 -19.76
CA LYS A 3 17.02 -29.25 -19.60
C LYS A 3 16.93 -27.76 -19.96
N ALA A 4 15.98 -27.39 -20.83
CA ALA A 4 15.74 -25.98 -21.16
C ALA A 4 15.38 -25.20 -19.88
N TYR A 5 15.97 -24.03 -19.71
CA TYR A 5 15.65 -23.14 -18.60
C TYR A 5 14.26 -22.54 -18.82
N ASP A 6 13.34 -22.78 -17.89
CA ASP A 6 12.01 -22.20 -17.91
C ASP A 6 12.03 -20.89 -17.11
N PHE A 7 12.01 -19.76 -17.82
CA PHE A 7 12.05 -18.44 -17.21
C PHE A 7 10.68 -18.09 -16.62
N ASN A 8 10.56 -18.25 -15.30
CA ASN A 8 9.40 -17.78 -14.56
C ASN A 8 9.69 -16.41 -13.91
N TRP A 9 9.12 -15.36 -14.51
CA TRP A 9 9.14 -13.99 -13.99
C TRP A 9 8.06 -13.71 -12.96
N GLN A 10 6.99 -14.53 -12.93
CA GLN A 10 5.83 -14.28 -12.10
C GLN A 10 6.13 -14.61 -10.65
N ARG A 11 5.82 -13.65 -9.77
CA ARG A 11 5.65 -13.89 -8.34
C ARG A 11 4.16 -13.94 -8.04
N PRO A 12 3.62 -15.08 -7.56
CA PRO A 12 2.21 -15.17 -7.22
C PRO A 12 1.84 -14.09 -6.21
N VAL A 13 0.81 -13.32 -6.54
CA VAL A 13 0.30 -12.29 -5.64
C VAL A 13 -0.48 -12.99 -4.51
N PRO A 14 -0.17 -12.69 -3.24
CA PRO A 14 -0.90 -13.24 -2.11
C PRO A 14 -2.41 -12.99 -2.20
N GLU A 15 -3.20 -14.03 -1.94
CA GLU A 15 -4.68 -13.99 -1.98
C GLU A 15 -5.31 -12.80 -1.24
N PRO A 16 -4.83 -12.35 -0.05
CA PRO A 16 -5.37 -11.17 0.62
C PRO A 16 -5.25 -9.88 -0.21
N LEU A 17 -4.19 -9.75 -1.01
CA LEU A 17 -3.96 -8.58 -1.86
C LEU A 17 -4.86 -8.60 -3.10
N LEU A 18 -5.14 -9.78 -3.65
CA LEU A 18 -6.06 -9.98 -4.79
C LEU A 18 -7.51 -9.68 -4.39
N LYS A 19 -7.96 -10.24 -3.26
CA LYS A 19 -9.30 -9.98 -2.72
C LYS A 19 -9.50 -8.51 -2.39
N GLY A 20 -8.45 -7.89 -1.87
CA GLY A 20 -8.44 -6.51 -1.44
C GLY A 20 -8.97 -6.30 -0.04
N CYS A 21 -8.79 -5.07 0.44
CA CYS A 21 -9.24 -4.64 1.74
C CYS A 21 -9.61 -3.15 1.69
N VAL A 22 -10.52 -2.74 2.56
CA VAL A 22 -10.95 -1.35 2.67
C VAL A 22 -10.07 -0.65 3.69
N PHE A 23 -9.43 0.45 3.27
CA PHE A 23 -8.54 1.26 4.09
C PHE A 23 -8.96 2.73 4.08
N ASP A 24 -8.61 3.43 5.13
CA ASP A 24 -8.57 4.89 5.13
C ASP A 24 -7.20 5.32 4.59
N ARG A 25 -7.14 6.00 3.45
CA ARG A 25 -5.89 6.45 2.83
C ARG A 25 -5.70 7.95 3.04
N TRP A 26 -4.46 8.35 3.34
CA TRP A 26 -4.10 9.76 3.35
C TRP A 26 -2.69 10.02 2.82
N GLU A 27 -2.49 11.25 2.36
CA GLU A 27 -1.19 11.79 1.92
C GLU A 27 -1.03 13.22 2.42
N GLU A 28 0.23 13.62 2.66
CA GLU A 28 0.61 14.98 3.06
C GLU A 28 1.66 15.50 2.08
N GLU A 29 1.28 16.45 1.22
CA GLU A 29 2.20 17.14 0.31
C GLU A 29 2.09 18.66 0.52
N LYS A 30 3.22 19.31 0.84
CA LYS A 30 3.36 20.78 0.89
C LYS A 30 2.17 21.48 1.59
N GLU A 31 1.83 21.03 2.79
CA GLU A 31 0.74 21.53 3.64
C GLU A 31 -0.69 21.16 3.22
N GLN A 32 -0.86 20.42 2.12
CA GLN A 32 -2.14 19.85 1.73
C GLN A 32 -2.26 18.40 2.19
N ILE A 33 -3.36 18.12 2.88
CA ILE A 33 -3.73 16.76 3.28
C ILE A 33 -4.81 16.27 2.34
N VAL A 34 -4.52 15.18 1.65
CA VAL A 34 -5.52 14.42 0.89
C VAL A 34 -5.94 13.26 1.75
N TYR A 35 -7.20 13.22 2.15
CA TYR A 35 -7.79 12.13 2.91
C TYR A 35 -8.92 11.48 2.12
N GLU A 36 -8.87 10.15 2.02
CA GLU A 36 -9.83 9.32 1.31
C GLU A 36 -10.29 8.18 2.23
N PRO A 37 -11.49 8.32 2.82
CA PRO A 37 -12.01 7.29 3.70
C PRO A 37 -12.50 6.08 2.90
N SER A 38 -12.39 4.89 3.50
CA SER A 38 -13.01 3.66 2.99
C SER A 38 -12.67 3.31 1.52
N ALA A 39 -11.42 3.54 1.13
CA ALA A 39 -10.89 3.18 -0.17
C ALA A 39 -10.65 1.66 -0.28
N LEU A 40 -11.18 1.01 -1.32
CA LEU A 40 -10.96 -0.41 -1.57
C LEU A 40 -9.63 -0.62 -2.30
N PHE A 41 -8.60 -1.08 -1.60
CA PHE A 41 -7.29 -1.39 -2.14
C PHE A 41 -7.20 -2.83 -2.65
N ARG A 42 -6.53 -3.03 -3.78
CA ARG A 42 -6.23 -4.34 -4.40
C ARG A 42 -4.89 -4.31 -5.11
N VAL A 43 -4.36 -5.49 -5.39
CA VAL A 43 -3.23 -5.70 -6.31
C VAL A 43 -3.72 -6.53 -7.50
N ASP A 44 -3.23 -6.24 -8.70
CA ASP A 44 -3.58 -7.02 -9.89
C ASP A 44 -2.94 -8.41 -9.88
N ASP A 45 -3.46 -9.34 -10.69
CA ASP A 45 -3.03 -10.75 -10.70
C ASP A 45 -1.54 -10.95 -11.03
N TYR A 46 -0.88 -9.98 -11.68
CA TYR A 46 0.52 -10.04 -12.06
C TYR A 46 1.45 -9.26 -11.13
N GLY A 47 0.92 -8.52 -10.15
CA GLY A 47 1.71 -7.78 -9.18
C GLY A 47 2.45 -6.59 -9.77
N PHE A 48 1.81 -5.87 -10.70
CA PHE A 48 2.34 -4.64 -11.31
C PHE A 48 1.80 -3.37 -10.67
N PHE A 49 0.58 -3.42 -10.14
CA PHE A 49 -0.16 -2.26 -9.68
C PHE A 49 -0.84 -2.54 -8.35
N ILE A 50 -0.67 -1.62 -7.40
CA ILE A 50 -1.63 -1.41 -6.32
C ILE A 50 -2.67 -0.44 -6.88
N TYR A 51 -3.95 -0.76 -6.79
CA TYR A 51 -5.02 0.13 -7.24
C TYR A 51 -6.11 0.23 -6.20
N TRP A 52 -6.78 1.37 -6.17
CA TRP A 52 -7.89 1.58 -5.25
C TRP A 52 -8.98 2.47 -5.86
N ASN A 53 -10.16 2.37 -5.27
CA ASN A 53 -11.28 3.24 -5.57
C ASN A 53 -11.87 3.77 -4.27
N SER A 54 -12.16 5.06 -4.26
CA SER A 54 -12.75 5.80 -3.15
C SER A 54 -14.09 6.36 -3.62
N ASP A 55 -15.08 6.42 -2.72
CA ASP A 55 -16.42 6.88 -3.11
C ASP A 55 -16.38 8.31 -3.67
N GLY A 56 -17.03 8.51 -4.83
CA GLY A 56 -17.04 9.78 -5.55
C GLY A 56 -15.71 10.20 -6.18
N ARG A 57 -14.70 9.31 -6.31
CA ARG A 57 -13.43 9.57 -6.99
C ARG A 57 -13.20 8.60 -8.14
N ASP A 58 -12.33 9.00 -9.06
CA ASP A 58 -11.82 8.08 -10.08
C ASP A 58 -10.86 7.06 -9.45
N GLY A 59 -10.80 5.87 -10.04
CA GLY A 59 -9.86 4.83 -9.62
C GLY A 59 -8.41 5.31 -9.75
N GLN A 60 -7.63 5.05 -8.71
CA GLN A 60 -6.22 5.42 -8.64
C GLN A 60 -5.34 4.17 -8.71
N VAL A 61 -4.10 4.37 -9.15
CA VAL A 61 -3.12 3.30 -9.31
C VAL A 61 -1.73 3.76 -8.88
N LEU A 62 -0.98 2.84 -8.29
CA LEU A 62 0.43 2.97 -7.95
C LEU A 62 1.19 1.78 -8.54
N GLU A 63 2.19 2.09 -9.35
CA GLU A 63 3.10 1.09 -9.93
C GLU A 63 4.00 0.47 -8.85
N LEU A 64 3.96 -0.85 -8.71
CA LEU A 64 4.80 -1.60 -7.77
C LEU A 64 6.29 -1.50 -8.10
N SER A 65 6.64 -1.23 -9.36
CA SER A 65 8.03 -0.95 -9.77
C SER A 65 8.59 0.33 -9.16
N GLN A 66 7.73 1.29 -8.80
CA GLN A 66 8.10 2.55 -8.16
C GLN A 66 8.05 2.48 -6.63
N VAL A 67 7.58 1.36 -6.07
CA VAL A 67 7.51 1.16 -4.62
C VAL A 67 8.88 0.72 -4.09
N ASN A 68 9.48 1.58 -3.30
CA ASN A 68 10.81 1.37 -2.74
C ASN A 68 10.76 0.62 -1.39
N ASP A 69 9.76 0.90 -0.56
CA ASP A 69 9.62 0.30 0.78
C ASP A 69 8.16 0.33 1.26
N ILE A 70 7.80 -0.63 2.13
CA ILE A 70 6.52 -0.69 2.84
C ILE A 70 6.81 -0.72 4.33
N ARG A 71 6.48 0.35 5.05
CA ARG A 71 6.76 0.49 6.49
C ARG A 71 5.51 0.27 7.31
N ALA A 72 5.69 -0.27 8.50
CA ALA A 72 4.65 -0.26 9.52
C ALA A 72 4.61 1.14 10.16
N GLY A 73 3.44 1.52 10.63
CA GLY A 73 3.20 2.84 11.18
C GLY A 73 2.93 3.90 10.12
N GLY A 74 2.79 5.13 10.60
CA GLY A 74 2.32 6.27 9.82
C GLY A 74 1.25 7.01 10.62
N ILE A 75 1.70 8.04 11.34
CA ILE A 75 0.83 8.86 12.18
C ILE A 75 0.80 10.27 11.57
N PRO A 76 -0.40 10.82 11.27
CA PRO A 76 -0.51 12.18 10.79
C PRO A 76 0.07 13.18 11.78
N LYS A 77 0.80 14.17 11.27
CA LYS A 77 1.25 15.32 12.06
C LYS A 77 0.11 16.29 12.34
N ASP A 78 -0.83 16.40 11.41
CA ASP A 78 -2.02 17.21 11.58
C ASP A 78 -2.92 16.64 12.67
N THR A 79 -3.21 17.46 13.66
CA THR A 79 -3.92 17.06 14.87
C THR A 79 -5.38 16.72 14.59
N ARG A 80 -5.99 17.34 13.57
CA ARG A 80 -7.38 17.09 13.19
C ARG A 80 -7.51 15.72 12.52
N LEU A 81 -6.66 15.42 11.55
CA LEU A 81 -6.64 14.10 10.89
C LEU A 81 -6.26 13.00 11.89
N LEU A 82 -5.28 13.25 12.77
CA LEU A 82 -4.92 12.32 13.84
C LEU A 82 -6.11 11.98 14.72
N ALA A 83 -6.86 12.99 15.19
CA ALA A 83 -8.04 12.79 16.01
C ALA A 83 -9.15 12.03 15.27
N GLU A 84 -9.37 12.35 13.99
CA GLU A 84 -10.37 11.67 13.15
C GLU A 84 -10.03 10.18 12.99
N LEU A 85 -8.81 9.84 12.56
CA LEU A 85 -8.40 8.45 12.36
C LEU A 85 -8.38 7.66 13.67
N SER A 86 -7.89 8.28 14.76
CA SER A 86 -7.85 7.64 16.08
C SER A 86 -9.26 7.33 16.60
N SER A 87 -10.28 8.11 16.23
CA SER A 87 -11.67 7.85 16.64
C SER A 87 -12.32 6.69 15.89
N LYS A 88 -11.78 6.30 14.72
CA LYS A 88 -12.33 5.23 13.86
C LYS A 88 -11.78 3.83 14.20
N THR A 89 -10.68 3.76 14.94
CA THR A 89 -10.05 2.49 15.32
C THR A 89 -10.05 2.27 16.84
N ARG A 90 -10.14 1.02 17.26
CA ARG A 90 -9.95 0.61 18.66
C ARG A 90 -8.50 0.27 19.00
N TYR A 91 -7.64 0.21 18.00
CA TYR A 91 -6.23 -0.14 18.12
C TYR A 91 -5.36 1.11 18.17
N ALA A 92 -4.11 0.96 18.60
CA ALA A 92 -3.15 2.04 18.45
C ALA A 92 -2.93 2.32 16.96
N LEU A 93 -3.03 3.59 16.54
CA LEU A 93 -2.96 3.95 15.12
C LEU A 93 -1.69 3.43 14.44
N ASP A 94 -0.56 3.45 15.15
CA ASP A 94 0.71 2.93 14.64
C ASP A 94 0.69 1.43 14.31
N GLU A 95 -0.10 0.63 15.02
CA GLU A 95 -0.21 -0.82 14.80
C GLU A 95 -1.05 -1.19 13.58
N VAL A 96 -1.91 -0.27 13.14
CA VAL A 96 -2.84 -0.46 12.01
C VAL A 96 -2.46 0.37 10.79
N SER A 97 -1.53 1.31 10.93
CA SER A 97 -1.04 2.12 9.81
C SER A 97 0.06 1.40 9.02
N LEU A 98 0.03 1.59 7.70
CA LEU A 98 1.15 1.29 6.81
C LEU A 98 1.52 2.55 6.02
N THR A 99 2.81 2.67 5.70
CA THR A 99 3.35 3.72 4.84
C THR A 99 3.99 3.08 3.61
N ILE A 100 3.41 3.35 2.44
CA ILE A 100 3.91 2.92 1.14
C ILE A 100 4.82 4.04 0.60
N CYS A 101 6.11 3.76 0.51
CA CYS A 101 7.10 4.71 0.02
C CYS A 101 7.32 4.45 -1.48
N SER A 102 6.94 5.39 -2.33
CA SER A 102 7.10 5.27 -3.78
C SER A 102 7.84 6.46 -4.38
N GLY A 103 8.42 6.29 -5.56
CA GLY A 103 9.12 7.37 -6.26
C GLY A 103 9.85 6.86 -7.49
N THR A 104 10.01 7.74 -8.48
CA THR A 104 10.79 7.44 -9.69
C THR A 104 12.30 7.46 -9.45
N ASP A 105 12.72 8.01 -8.31
CA ASP A 105 14.10 8.06 -7.86
C ASP A 105 14.18 7.95 -6.32
N MET A 106 15.39 7.87 -5.79
CA MET A 106 15.65 7.66 -4.36
C MET A 106 15.61 8.98 -3.53
N VAL A 107 15.28 10.10 -4.15
CA VAL A 107 15.28 11.43 -3.53
C VAL A 107 13.85 11.96 -3.38
N ASN A 108 13.07 11.87 -4.45
CA ASN A 108 11.69 12.33 -4.54
C ASN A 108 10.74 11.20 -4.16
N ILE A 109 10.57 11.01 -2.85
CA ILE A 109 9.72 9.95 -2.30
C ILE A 109 8.33 10.51 -1.95
N ASN A 110 7.31 9.86 -2.50
CA ASN A 110 5.91 10.00 -2.12
C ASN A 110 5.57 9.00 -1.01
N TYR A 111 4.79 9.46 -0.03
CA TYR A 111 4.33 8.62 1.07
C TYR A 111 2.81 8.48 0.99
N THR A 112 2.34 7.31 0.56
CA THR A 112 0.92 6.95 0.64
C THR A 112 0.69 6.20 1.95
N HIS A 113 -0.07 6.79 2.86
CA HIS A 113 -0.42 6.17 4.13
C HIS A 113 -1.77 5.49 4.04
N VAL A 114 -1.90 4.31 4.63
CA VAL A 114 -3.17 3.60 4.76
C VAL A 114 -3.38 3.14 6.19
N VAL A 115 -4.61 3.21 6.68
CA VAL A 115 -5.03 2.69 7.98
C VAL A 115 -5.88 1.45 7.74
N CYS A 116 -5.36 0.31 8.20
CA CYS A 116 -6.01 -0.99 8.09
C CYS A 116 -7.09 -1.19 9.17
N PRO A 117 -8.03 -2.13 8.96
CA PRO A 117 -9.08 -2.42 9.94
C PRO A 117 -8.56 -2.95 11.29
N ASP A 118 -7.42 -3.66 11.25
CA ASP A 118 -6.83 -4.31 12.42
C ASP A 118 -5.32 -4.61 12.20
N PRO A 119 -4.56 -4.90 13.28
CA PRO A 119 -3.12 -5.14 13.19
C PRO A 119 -2.73 -6.41 12.42
N GLU A 120 -3.60 -7.42 12.38
CA GLU A 120 -3.36 -8.65 11.61
C GLU A 120 -3.42 -8.36 10.11
N THR A 121 -4.42 -7.59 9.68
CA THR A 121 -4.54 -7.09 8.32
C THR A 121 -3.32 -6.23 7.95
N ALA A 122 -2.89 -5.30 8.81
CA ALA A 122 -1.71 -4.47 8.56
C ALA A 122 -0.44 -5.31 8.34
N LYS A 123 -0.18 -6.29 9.21
CA LYS A 123 0.95 -7.22 9.07
C LYS A 123 0.87 -8.06 7.80
N THR A 124 -0.32 -8.57 7.49
CA THR A 124 -0.56 -9.40 6.29
C THR A 124 -0.32 -8.60 5.03
N TRP A 125 -0.83 -7.37 4.95
CA TRP A 125 -0.63 -6.48 3.81
C TRP A 125 0.82 -6.03 3.67
N GLN A 126 1.49 -5.67 4.76
CA GLN A 126 2.91 -5.33 4.73
C GLN A 126 3.76 -6.48 4.20
N ALA A 127 3.59 -7.68 4.74
CA ALA A 127 4.34 -8.86 4.30
C ALA A 127 4.02 -9.23 2.85
N GLY A 128 2.74 -9.16 2.47
CA GLY A 128 2.29 -9.44 1.12
C GLY A 128 2.90 -8.50 0.10
N LEU A 129 2.81 -7.18 0.32
CA LEU A 129 3.37 -6.18 -0.59
C LEU A 129 4.89 -6.32 -0.69
N ARG A 130 5.59 -6.53 0.43
CA ARG A 130 7.05 -6.77 0.43
C ARG A 130 7.46 -8.03 -0.33
N SER A 131 6.59 -9.03 -0.41
CA SER A 131 6.90 -10.28 -1.13
C SER A 131 6.88 -10.11 -2.66
N ILE A 132 6.10 -9.15 -3.16
CA ILE A 132 5.92 -8.91 -4.59
C ILE A 132 6.70 -7.69 -5.10
N THR A 133 7.07 -6.75 -4.23
CA THR A 133 7.98 -5.65 -4.60
C THR A 133 9.40 -6.17 -4.89
N ASN A 134 10.17 -5.38 -5.64
CA ASN A 134 11.55 -5.70 -6.02
C ASN A 134 11.70 -7.04 -6.78
N ASN A 135 10.73 -7.38 -7.63
CA ASN A 135 10.83 -8.55 -8.49
C ASN A 135 11.77 -8.30 -9.68
N ILE A 136 13.06 -8.60 -9.50
CA ILE A 136 14.13 -8.42 -10.51
C ILE A 136 13.96 -9.22 -11.80
N LYS A 137 12.94 -10.10 -11.89
CA LYS A 137 12.64 -10.85 -13.11
C LYS A 137 11.54 -10.22 -13.94
N ALA A 138 10.73 -9.34 -13.34
CA ALA A 138 9.62 -8.67 -14.00
C ALA A 138 9.94 -7.20 -14.32
N ASN A 139 10.89 -6.61 -13.56
CA ASN A 139 11.36 -5.24 -13.71
C ASN A 139 12.62 -5.14 -14.57
#